data_AF-A0A833GE85-F1
#
_entry.id   AF-A0A833GE85-F1
#
_cell.length_a   1.000
_cell.length_b   1.000
_cell.length_c   1.000
_cell.angle_alpha   90.00
_cell.angle_beta   90.00
_cell.angle_gamma   90.00
#
_symmetry.space_group_name_H-M   'P 1'
#
loop_
_entity.id
_entity.type
_entity.pdbx_description
1 polymer ?
#
loop_
_entity_poly.entity_id
_entity_poly.type
_entity_poly.pdbx_seq_one_letter_code
_entity_poly.pdbx_strand_id
1 'polypeptide(L)' 'MRILISSYQFLPSIGGLETATLTLASGLAERGHEVTVVTATPADGPDGFPFRVCRN' A
#
# COMPACT_ATOMS: atom_id res chain seq x y z
N MET A 1 10.82 -9.35 -7.52
CA MET A 1 11.39 -7.99 -7.67
C MET A 1 11.12 -7.19 -6.40
N ARG A 2 11.87 -6.12 -6.15
CA ARG A 2 11.62 -5.19 -5.04
C ARG A 2 10.97 -3.93 -5.61
N ILE A 3 9.75 -3.61 -5.16
CA ILE A 3 8.93 -2.54 -5.71
C ILE A 3 8.50 -1.61 -4.58
N LEU A 4 8.76 -0.31 -4.76
CA LEU A 4 8.30 0.75 -3.85
C LEU A 4 7.19 1.53 -4.55
N ILE A 5 6.04 1.67 -3.90
CA ILE A 5 4.95 2.54 -4.35
C ILE A 5 4.84 3.69 -3.35
N SER A 6 4.97 4.92 -3.85
CA SER A 6 4.79 6.13 -3.03
C SER A 6 3.44 6.73 -3.34
N SER A 7 2.54 6.76 -2.36
CA SER A 7 1.24 7.42 -2.48
C SER A 7 0.93 8.22 -1.22
N TYR A 8 0.77 9.54 -1.38
CA TYR A 8 0.47 10.42 -0.25
C TYR A 8 -0.82 10.01 0.46
N GLN A 9 -1.87 9.73 -0.33
CA GLN A 9 -3.13 9.16 0.17
C GLN A 9 -3.13 7.63 0.01
N PHE A 10 -3.44 6.94 1.09
CA PHE A 10 -3.63 5.50 1.12
C PHE A 10 -4.69 5.15 2.17
N LEU A 11 -4.98 3.86 2.36
CA LEU A 11 -5.93 3.42 3.39
C LEU A 11 -5.50 3.90 4.79
N PRO A 12 -6.45 4.30 5.67
CA PRO A 12 -7.90 4.11 5.57
C PRO A 12 -8.68 5.20 4.81
N SER A 13 -8.02 6.20 4.19
CA SER A 13 -8.71 7.10 3.26
C SER A 13 -9.26 6.29 2.08
N ILE A 14 -10.49 6.59 1.64
CA ILE A 14 -11.16 5.86 0.55
C ILE A 14 -11.38 6.79 -0.63
N GLY A 15 -10.76 6.44 -1.76
CA GLY A 15 -10.83 7.15 -3.01
C GLY A 15 -10.26 6.33 -4.16
N GLY A 16 -10.24 6.93 -5.35
CA GLY A 16 -9.75 6.26 -6.56
C GLY A 16 -8.25 5.96 -6.51
N LEU A 17 -7.46 6.86 -5.92
CA LEU A 17 -6.00 6.70 -5.81
C LEU A 17 -5.64 5.56 -4.84
N GLU A 18 -6.32 5.51 -3.71
CA GLU A 18 -6.14 4.49 -2.67
C GLU A 18 -6.56 3.13 -3.20
N THR A 19 -7.70 3.07 -3.90
CA THR A 19 -8.18 1.84 -4.55
C THR A 19 -7.19 1.35 -5.60
N ALA A 20 -6.71 2.22 -6.50
CA ALA A 20 -5.74 1.86 -7.52
C ALA A 20 -4.42 1.39 -6.89
N THR A 21 -3.94 2.10 -5.86
CA THR A 21 -2.72 1.74 -5.12
C THR A 21 -2.86 0.37 -4.46
N LEU A 22 -3.99 0.10 -3.80
CA LEU A 22 -4.29 -1.20 -3.20
C LEU A 22 -4.33 -2.30 -4.26
N THR A 23 -5.08 -2.11 -5.34
CA THR A 23 -5.20 -3.10 -6.42
C THR A 23 -3.83 -3.45 -7.03
N LEU A 24 -3.00 -2.44 -7.29
CA LEU A 24 -1.66 -2.64 -7.84
C LEU A 24 -0.74 -3.33 -6.83
N ALA A 25 -0.69 -2.85 -5.59
CA ALA A 25 0.18 -3.40 -4.56
C ALA A 25 -0.16 -4.86 -4.24
N SER A 26 -1.45 -5.17 -4.06
CA SER A 26 -1.93 -6.54 -3.83
C SER A 26 -1.61 -7.45 -5.02
N GLY A 27 -1.95 -7.03 -6.24
CA GLY A 27 -1.73 -7.85 -7.42
C GLY A 27 -0.25 -8.13 -7.71
N LEU A 28 0.65 -7.20 -7.38
CA LEU A 28 2.09 -7.41 -7.48
C LEU A 28 2.61 -8.34 -6.38
N ALA A 29 2.15 -8.16 -5.14
CA ALA A 29 2.52 -9.01 -4.01
C ALA A 29 2.09 -10.47 -4.22
N GLU A 30 0.85 -10.69 -4.66
CA GLU A 30 0.29 -12.01 -5.00
C GLU A 30 1.08 -12.74 -6.09
N ARG A 31 1.77 -11.99 -6.98
CA ARG A 31 2.66 -12.55 -8.02
C ARG A 31 4.09 -12.82 -7.52
N GLY A 32 4.31 -12.73 -6.20
CA GLY A 32 5.61 -13.02 -5.57
C GLY A 32 6.61 -11.87 -5.62
N HIS A 33 6.14 -10.63 -5.80
CA HIS A 33 7.00 -9.45 -5.66
C HIS A 33 7.03 -8.95 -4.22
N GLU A 34 8.18 -8.45 -3.79
CA GLU A 34 8.33 -7.78 -2.50
C GLU A 34 7.90 -6.31 -2.69
N VAL A 35 6.73 -5.97 -2.16
CA VAL A 35 6.11 -4.65 -2.33
C VAL A 35 6.12 -3.89 -1.02
N THR A 36 6.48 -2.61 -1.07
CA THR A 36 6.32 -1.65 0.03
C THR A 36 5.55 -0.43 -0.46
N VAL A 37 4.51 -0.04 0.28
CA VAL A 37 3.79 1.21 0.09
C VAL A 37 4.27 2.22 1.13
N VAL A 38 4.71 3.40 0.69
CA VAL A 38 5.01 4.54 1.57
C VAL A 38 3.89 5.55 1.44
N THR A 39 3.37 5.99 2.59
CA THR A 39 2.23 6.92 2.65
C THR A 39 2.32 7.86 3.84
N ALA A 40 1.60 8.99 3.75
CA ALA A 40 1.41 9.94 4.85
C ALA A 40 0.02 9.82 5.49
N THR A 41 -0.82 8.87 5.04
CA THR A 41 -2.12 8.63 5.69
C THR A 41 -1.90 7.93 7.03
N PRO A 42 -2.37 8.50 8.15
CA PRO A 42 -2.32 7.83 9.44
C PRO A 42 -3.29 6.64 9.48
N ALA A 43 -3.00 5.63 10.30
CA ALA A 43 -3.90 4.51 10.56
C ALA A 43 -3.82 4.09 12.02
N ASP A 44 -4.94 3.66 12.57
CA ASP A 44 -5.01 3.09 13.92
C ASP A 44 -4.78 1.57 13.84
N GLY A 45 -3.58 1.13 14.21
CA GLY A 45 -3.24 -0.29 14.31
C GLY A 45 -2.44 -0.86 13.12
N PRO A 46 -2.11 -2.16 13.16
CA PRO A 46 -1.26 -2.81 12.18
C PRO A 46 -1.98 -3.01 10.84
N ASP A 47 -1.22 -2.88 9.75
CA ASP A 47 -1.68 -3.12 8.39
C ASP A 47 -1.81 -4.63 8.08
N GLY A 48 -2.96 -5.06 7.57
CA GLY A 48 -3.27 -6.47 7.25
C GLY A 48 -3.07 -6.86 5.78
N PHE A 49 -2.26 -6.11 5.03
CA PHE A 49 -2.08 -6.30 3.59
C PHE A 49 -1.01 -7.38 3.28
N PRO A 50 -1.04 -8.00 2.08
CA PRO A 50 0.01 -8.93 1.64
C PRO A 50 1.35 -8.24 1.30
N PHE A 51 1.46 -6.94 1.58
CA PHE A 51 2.62 -6.10 1.34
C PHE A 51 2.88 -5.19 2.54
N ARG A 52 4.10 -4.67 2.63
CA ARG A 52 4.47 -3.75 3.73
C ARG A 52 3.91 -2.37 3.47
N VAL A 53 3.46 -1.70 4.53
CA VAL A 53 3.12 -0.28 4.51
C VAL A 53 4.01 0.46 5.50
N CYS A 54 4.59 1.58 5.06
CA CYS A 54 5.37 2.49 5.88
C CYS A 54 4.64 3.84 5.93
N ARG A 55 4.31 4.29 7.15
CA ARG A 55 3.56 5.51 7.42
C ARG A 55 4.47 6.52 8.12
N ASN A 56 4.39 7.80 7.75
CA ASN A 56 5.12 8.91 8.38
C ASN A 56 4.16 10.00 8.85
#